data_AF-A0A953DVZ6-F1
#
_entry.id   AF-A0A953DVZ6-F1
#
_cell.length_a   1.000
_cell.length_b   1.000
_cell.length_c   1.000
_cell.angle_alpha   90.00
_cell.angle_beta   90.00
_cell.angle_gamma   90.00
#
_symmetry.space_group_name_H-M   'P 1'
#
loop_
_entity.id
_entity.type
_entity.pdbx_description
1 polymer ?
#
loop_
_entity_poly.entity_id
_entity_poly.type
_entity_poly.pdbx_seq_one_letter_code
_entity_poly.pdbx_strand_id
1 'polypeptide(L)'
;MEQPAIDTSAVLAAGRRPPEPAHTADPRAARKAAEDFEAFFLTQVIEEMFAGVEPDAMFGGGPGEGVFRSLLFQEYGKAIAHSGGVGIADAVQKEILKLQEARP
;
A
#
# COMPACT_ATOMS: atom_id res chain seq x y z
N MET A 1 -19.92 -21.97 46.28
CA MET A 1 -18.74 -21.66 45.43
C MET A 1 -19.30 -20.98 44.19
N GLU A 2 -19.45 -19.65 44.27
CA GLU A 2 -20.11 -18.82 43.27
C GLU A 2 -19.04 -18.37 42.27
N GLN A 3 -19.19 -18.74 41.00
CA GLN A 3 -18.24 -18.35 39.95
C GLN A 3 -18.54 -16.90 39.56
N PRO A 4 -17.55 -15.99 39.54
CA PRO A 4 -17.79 -14.61 39.13
C PRO A 4 -18.13 -14.59 37.64
N ALA A 5 -19.29 -14.03 37.31
CA ALA A 5 -19.70 -13.79 35.94
C ALA A 5 -18.73 -12.81 35.29
N ILE A 6 -18.13 -13.20 34.17
CA ILE A 6 -17.34 -12.31 33.33
C ILE A 6 -18.30 -11.26 32.76
N ASP A 7 -18.14 -10.02 33.19
CA ASP A 7 -18.90 -8.87 32.70
C ASP A 7 -18.43 -8.51 31.27
N THR A 8 -19.08 -9.15 30.29
CA THR A 8 -18.79 -9.00 28.85
C THR A 8 -19.04 -7.57 28.33
N SER A 9 -19.64 -6.69 29.15
CA SER A 9 -19.92 -5.29 28.79
C SER A 9 -18.64 -4.46 28.71
N ALA A 10 -17.62 -4.79 29.52
CA ALA A 10 -16.37 -4.04 29.57
C ALA A 10 -15.45 -4.32 28.37
N VAL A 11 -15.56 -5.52 27.76
CA VAL A 11 -14.72 -5.95 26.63
C VAL A 11 -15.15 -5.26 25.32
N LEU A 12 -16.42 -4.87 25.21
CA LEU A 12 -16.95 -4.17 24.03
C LEU A 12 -16.63 -2.67 24.02
N ALA A 13 -16.29 -2.06 25.16
CA ALA A 13 -15.97 -0.63 25.27
C ALA A 13 -14.51 -0.31 24.88
N ALA A 14 -13.63 -1.31 24.82
CA ALA A 14 -12.24 -1.18 24.37
C ALA A 14 -12.07 -1.43 22.87
N GLY A 15 -13.12 -1.14 22.09
CA GLY A 15 -13.03 -1.03 20.64
C GLY A 15 -11.89 -0.07 20.33
N ARG A 16 -10.77 -0.63 19.85
CA ARG A 16 -9.65 0.12 19.29
C ARG A 16 -10.26 1.16 18.37
N ARG A 17 -10.21 2.44 18.78
CA ARG A 17 -10.43 3.52 17.82
C ARG A 17 -9.52 3.19 16.64
N PRO A 18 -10.05 3.17 15.40
CA PRO A 18 -9.19 3.10 14.24
C PRO A 18 -8.12 4.17 14.45
N PRO A 19 -6.82 3.87 14.22
CA PRO A 19 -5.82 4.93 14.28
C PRO A 19 -6.33 6.05 13.39
N GLU A 20 -6.61 7.21 14.00
CA GLU A 20 -6.93 8.38 13.21
C GLU A 20 -5.77 8.55 12.22
N PRO A 21 -6.06 8.75 10.92
CA PRO A 21 -4.99 9.02 9.97
C PRO A 21 -4.18 10.17 10.56
N ALA A 22 -2.91 9.90 10.87
CA ALA A 22 -2.07 10.86 11.56
C ALA A 22 -2.16 12.19 10.82
N HIS A 23 -2.48 13.27 11.53
CA HIS A 23 -2.40 14.62 11.01
C HIS A 23 -0.95 14.89 10.61
N THR A 24 -0.60 14.49 9.40
CA THR A 24 0.64 14.90 8.77
C THR A 24 0.23 16.08 7.90
N ALA A 25 0.12 17.25 8.54
CA ALA A 25 0.22 18.53 7.82
C ALA A 25 1.65 18.73 7.26
N ASP A 26 2.37 17.64 7.00
CA ASP A 26 3.73 17.60 6.49
C ASP A 26 3.65 17.26 4.99
N PRO A 27 3.92 18.24 4.11
CA PRO A 27 3.97 18.03 2.67
C PRO A 27 4.91 16.90 2.25
N ARG A 28 5.97 16.59 3.04
CA ARG A 28 6.90 15.50 2.74
C ARG A 28 6.28 14.14 2.97
N ALA A 29 5.52 13.97 4.04
CA ALA A 29 4.85 12.70 4.30
C ALA A 29 3.67 12.49 3.33
N ALA A 30 2.96 13.56 2.92
CA ALA A 30 2.01 13.50 1.81
C ALA A 30 2.69 13.11 0.48
N ARG A 31 3.88 13.67 0.20
CA ARG A 31 4.67 13.30 -0.98
C ARG A 31 5.07 11.83 -0.96
N LYS A 32 5.61 11.35 0.17
CA LYS A 32 6.01 9.97 0.33
C LYS A 32 4.83 9.01 0.13
N ALA A 33 3.68 9.30 0.74
CA ALA A 33 2.48 8.48 0.57
C ALA A 33 2.02 8.42 -0.90
N ALA A 34 2.14 9.54 -1.62
CA ALA A 34 1.79 9.61 -3.03
C ALA A 34 2.78 8.85 -3.94
N GLU A 35 4.09 8.92 -3.66
CA GLU A 35 5.11 8.12 -4.35
C GLU A 35 4.93 6.61 -4.07
N ASP A 36 4.63 6.23 -2.82
CA ASP A 36 4.35 4.84 -2.46
C ASP A 36 3.09 4.32 -3.18
N PHE A 37 2.07 5.17 -3.35
CA PHE A 37 0.88 4.85 -4.14
C PHE A 37 1.20 4.64 -5.62
N GLU A 38 1.96 5.55 -6.23
CA GLU A 38 2.37 5.43 -7.64
C GLU A 38 3.23 4.18 -7.85
N ALA A 39 4.14 3.86 -6.94
CA ALA A 39 4.95 2.64 -6.99
C ALA A 39 4.08 1.37 -6.96
N PHE A 40 3.07 1.33 -6.08
CA PHE A 40 2.11 0.22 -6.03
C PHE A 40 1.32 0.11 -7.35
N PHE A 41 0.79 1.23 -7.84
CA PHE A 41 0.07 1.26 -9.11
C PHE A 41 0.93 0.74 -10.27
N LEU A 42 2.17 1.22 -10.38
CA LEU A 42 3.11 0.77 -11.42
C LEU A 42 3.44 -0.72 -11.29
N THR A 43 3.54 -1.24 -10.07
CA THR A 43 3.70 -2.69 -9.85
C THR A 43 2.54 -3.47 -10.46
N GLN A 44 1.29 -3.03 -10.22
CA GLN A 44 0.10 -3.68 -10.79
C GLN A 44 0.06 -3.60 -12.32
N VAL A 45 0.46 -2.45 -12.89
CA VAL A 45 0.57 -2.30 -14.36
C VAL A 45 1.61 -3.26 -14.93
N ILE A 46 2.77 -3.38 -14.29
CA ILE A 46 3.82 -4.31 -14.72
C ILE A 46 3.33 -5.75 -14.61
N GLU A 47 2.69 -6.12 -13.50
CA GLU A 47 2.10 -7.46 -13.33
C GLU A 47 1.11 -7.77 -14.45
N GLU A 48 0.22 -6.85 -14.81
CA GLU A 48 -0.73 -7.03 -15.91
C GLU A 48 -0.03 -7.16 -17.28
N MET A 49 1.03 -6.38 -17.54
CA MET A 49 1.82 -6.49 -18.76
C MET A 49 2.45 -7.89 -18.93
N PHE A 50 2.75 -8.57 -17.82
CA PHE A 50 3.38 -9.90 -17.81
C PHE A 50 2.41 -11.04 -17.48
N ALA A 51 1.13 -10.76 -17.23
CA ALA A 51 0.13 -11.77 -16.84
C ALA A 51 -0.08 -12.86 -17.89
N GLY A 52 0.11 -12.53 -19.18
CA GLY A 52 0.04 -13.49 -20.29
C GLY A 52 1.36 -14.15 -20.68
N VAL A 53 2.47 -13.84 -19.98
CA VAL A 53 3.80 -14.36 -20.31
C VAL A 53 4.06 -15.63 -19.49
N GLU A 54 3.86 -16.78 -20.12
CA GLU A 54 4.17 -18.05 -19.49
C GLU A 54 5.69 -18.26 -19.34
N PRO A 55 6.15 -18.86 -18.22
CA PRO A 55 7.53 -19.28 -18.07
C PRO A 55 7.94 -20.27 -19.17
N ASP A 56 9.23 -20.30 -19.50
CA ASP A 56 9.78 -21.32 -20.39
C ASP A 56 9.52 -22.74 -19.84
N ALA A 57 9.06 -23.65 -20.69
CA ALA A 57 8.63 -24.99 -20.27
C ALA A 57 9.79 -25.92 -19.83
N MET A 58 11.03 -25.65 -20.24
CA MET A 58 12.21 -26.45 -19.91
C MET A 58 13.04 -25.83 -18.78
N PHE A 59 13.09 -24.50 -18.71
CA PHE A 59 14.00 -23.76 -17.81
C PHE A 59 13.31 -22.75 -16.88
N GLY A 60 11.99 -22.59 -16.97
CA GLY A 60 11.21 -21.65 -16.16
C GLY A 60 10.10 -22.30 -15.32
N GLY A 61 9.43 -21.50 -14.50
CA GLY A 61 8.23 -21.87 -13.74
C GLY A 61 8.51 -22.51 -12.38
N GLY A 62 9.72 -22.36 -11.83
CA GLY A 62 10.07 -22.95 -10.52
C GLY A 62 9.20 -22.42 -9.36
N PRO A 63 9.05 -23.17 -8.24
CA PRO A 63 8.14 -22.80 -7.14
C PRO A 63 8.38 -21.41 -6.53
N GLY A 64 9.63 -20.92 -6.59
CA GLY A 64 10.02 -19.60 -6.08
C GLY A 64 10.00 -18.48 -7.12
N GLU A 65 9.87 -18.82 -8.40
CA GLU A 65 10.01 -17.84 -9.48
C GLU A 65 8.90 -16.79 -9.47
N GLY A 66 7.65 -17.21 -9.26
CA GLY A 66 6.52 -16.28 -9.17
C GLY A 66 6.71 -15.24 -8.05
N VAL A 67 7.12 -15.69 -6.85
CA VAL A 67 7.41 -14.79 -5.73
C VAL A 67 8.56 -13.85 -6.06
N PHE A 68 9.64 -14.37 -6.65
CA PHE A 68 10.78 -13.54 -7.03
C PHE A 68 10.41 -12.50 -8.10
N ARG A 69 9.62 -12.87 -9.11
CA ARG A 69 9.11 -11.94 -10.13
C ARG A 69 8.25 -10.85 -9.50
N SER A 70 7.32 -11.19 -8.60
CA SER A 70 6.51 -10.18 -7.90
C SER A 70 7.36 -9.20 -7.09
N LEU A 71 8.39 -9.69 -6.38
CA LEU A 71 9.32 -8.82 -5.66
C LEU A 71 10.13 -7.93 -6.62
N LEU A 72 10.57 -8.48 -7.75
CA LEU A 72 11.27 -7.71 -8.78
C LEU A 72 10.39 -6.60 -9.35
N PHE A 73 9.13 -6.90 -9.66
CA PHE A 73 8.17 -5.92 -10.18
C PHE A 73 7.88 -4.81 -9.16
N GLN A 74 7.82 -5.13 -7.86
CA GLN A 74 7.72 -4.12 -6.80
C GLN A 74 8.92 -3.17 -6.80
N GLU A 75 10.14 -3.69 -6.93
CA GLU A 75 11.34 -2.84 -6.99
C GLU A 75 11.39 -2.00 -8.27
N TYR A 76 10.93 -2.52 -9.40
CA TYR A 76 10.74 -1.72 -10.61
C TYR A 76 9.71 -0.61 -10.42
N GLY A 77 8.55 -0.91 -9.84
CA GLY A 77 7.54 0.10 -9.52
C GLY A 77 8.08 1.23 -8.66
N LYS A 78 8.82 0.89 -7.59
CA LYS A 78 9.51 1.87 -6.71
C LYS A 78 10.55 2.68 -7.47
N ALA A 79 11.42 2.05 -8.24
CA ALA A 79 12.47 2.73 -8.99
C ALA A 79 11.91 3.71 -10.02
N ILE A 80 10.83 3.32 -10.72
CA ILE A 80 10.14 4.19 -11.68
C ILE A 80 9.47 5.37 -10.96
N ALA A 81 8.70 5.13 -9.89
CA ALA A 81 8.07 6.20 -9.13
C ALA A 81 9.10 7.22 -8.58
N HIS A 82 10.22 6.73 -8.04
CA HIS A 82 11.25 7.59 -7.45
C HIS A 82 12.09 8.37 -8.48
N SER A 83 12.16 7.89 -9.73
CA SER A 83 12.91 8.56 -10.82
C SER A 83 12.07 9.59 -11.59
N GLY A 84 10.83 9.86 -11.15
CA GLY A 84 9.93 10.85 -11.74
C GLY A 84 8.56 10.29 -12.14
N GLY A 85 8.42 8.96 -12.19
CA GLY A 85 7.14 8.29 -12.36
C GLY A 85 6.40 8.66 -13.65
N VAL A 86 5.08 8.57 -13.60
CA VAL A 86 4.17 8.97 -14.69
C VAL A 86 3.32 10.19 -14.30
N GLY A 87 3.54 10.76 -13.12
CA GLY A 87 2.88 11.96 -12.60
C GLY A 87 1.64 11.69 -11.73
N ILE A 88 1.36 10.43 -11.40
CA ILE A 88 0.24 10.07 -10.50
C ILE A 88 0.53 10.56 -9.08
N ALA A 89 1.78 10.48 -8.62
CA ALA A 89 2.17 10.96 -7.30
C ALA A 89 1.83 12.45 -7.09
N ASP A 90 1.98 13.29 -8.13
CA ASP A 90 1.66 14.72 -8.03
C ASP A 90 0.17 14.97 -7.83
N ALA A 91 -0.67 14.22 -8.54
CA ALA A 91 -2.13 14.32 -8.42
C ALA A 91 -2.62 13.82 -7.06
N VAL A 92 -2.07 12.69 -6.61
CA VAL A 92 -2.42 12.08 -5.32
C VAL A 92 -1.97 12.96 -4.15
N GLN A 93 -0.77 13.54 -4.21
CA GLN A 93 -0.29 14.45 -3.17
C GLN A 93 -1.21 15.67 -3.02
N LYS A 94 -1.67 16.27 -4.13
CA LYS A 94 -2.60 17.40 -4.09
C LYS A 94 -3.92 17.02 -3.41
N GLU A 95 -4.45 15.84 -3.71
CA GLU A 95 -5.71 15.39 -3.11
C GLU A 95 -5.54 15.05 -1.62
N ILE A 96 -4.41 14.44 -1.22
CA ILE A 96 -4.08 14.19 0.19
C ILE A 96 -4.09 15.52 0.98
N LEU A 97 -3.39 16.54 0.49
CA LEU A 97 -3.31 17.85 1.16
C LEU A 97 -4.68 18.52 1.25
N LYS A 98 -5.46 18.50 0.17
CA LYS A 98 -6.83 19.07 0.14
C LYS A 98 -7.75 18.40 1.15
N LEU A 99 -7.68 17.07 1.29
CA LEU A 99 -8.48 16.32 2.27
C LEU A 99 -8.08 16.64 3.72
N GLN A 100 -6.82 17.00 3.96
CA GLN A 100 -6.33 17.42 5.27
C GLN A 100 -6.76 18.86 5.61
N GLU A 101 -6.74 19.78 4.64
CA GLU A 101 -7.20 21.16 4.82
C GLU A 101 -8.72 21.26 5.11
N ALA A 102 -9.51 20.34 4.55
CA ALA A 102 -10.96 20.29 4.75
C ALA A 102 -11.38 19.73 6.13
N ARG A 103 -10.44 19.21 6.93
CA ARG A 103 -10.70 18.59 8.24
C ARG A 103 -10.12 19.50 9.35
N PRO A 104 -10.97 20.28 10.06
CA PRO A 104 -10.54 21.19 11.12
C PRO A 104 -10.03 20.47 12.38
#